data_AF-A0A0A0EW68-F1
#
_entry.id   AF-A0A0A0EW68-F1
#
_cell.length_a   1.000
_cell.length_b   1.000
_cell.length_c   1.000
_cell.angle_alpha   90.00
_cell.angle_beta   90.00
_cell.angle_gamma   90.00
#
_symmetry.space_group_name_H-M   'P 1'
#
loop_
_entity.id
_entity.type
_entity.pdbx_description
1 polymer ?
#
loop_
_entity_poly.entity_id
_entity_poly.type
_entity_poly.pdbx_seq_one_letter_code
_entity_poly.pdbx_strand_id
1 'polypeptide(L)'
;MDAAAGGHALTRSEIQVGYAFERSRGECVLIEAQVAVDVTTVLPSWEPDKPVPAALRHQWQQVRKALDTHEQGHADHALAASEELRQQLAQLPATAPSCRDIESAAQRILFRVMTRLKFRDQRYDMRTQYGSAQGAVL
;
A
#
# COMPACT_ATOMS: atom_id res chain seq x y z
N MET A 1 23.50 -23.67 -2.67
CA MET A 1 22.35 -22.98 -2.05
C MET A 1 22.80 -21.55 -1.88
N ASP A 2 22.65 -20.75 -2.93
CA ASP A 2 23.11 -19.36 -2.94
C ASP A 2 22.05 -18.50 -2.28
N ALA A 3 22.37 -17.97 -1.11
CA ALA A 3 21.58 -16.94 -0.46
C ALA A 3 21.56 -15.71 -1.38
N ALA A 4 20.39 -15.36 -1.89
CA ALA A 4 20.19 -14.17 -2.68
C ALA A 4 20.52 -12.93 -1.83
N ALA A 5 21.73 -12.41 -1.97
CA ALA A 5 22.11 -11.09 -1.51
C ALA A 5 21.43 -10.04 -2.40
N GLY A 6 20.12 -9.88 -2.24
CA GLY A 6 19.35 -8.79 -2.85
C GLY A 6 19.22 -7.64 -1.86
N GLY A 7 20.04 -6.59 -2.02
CA GLY A 7 20.08 -5.42 -1.14
C GLY A 7 18.91 -4.44 -1.29
N HIS A 8 17.70 -4.91 -1.57
CA HIS A 8 16.53 -4.07 -1.79
C HIS A 8 15.41 -4.44 -0.83
N ALA A 9 14.91 -3.44 -0.09
CA ALA A 9 13.63 -3.52 0.58
C ALA A 9 12.53 -3.08 -0.40
N LEU A 10 11.31 -3.60 -0.21
CA LEU A 10 10.15 -3.17 -0.99
C LEU A 10 8.84 -3.47 -0.26
N THR A 11 7.85 -2.61 -0.47
CA THR A 11 6.48 -2.79 -0.01
C THR A 11 5.56 -2.85 -1.21
N ARG A 12 4.73 -3.89 -1.25
CA ARG A 12 3.65 -4.05 -2.24
C ARG A 12 2.33 -3.96 -1.53
N SER A 13 1.39 -3.25 -2.13
CA SER A 13 0.04 -3.15 -1.64
C SER A 13 -0.95 -3.50 -2.74
N GLU A 14 -1.95 -4.29 -2.41
CA GLU A 14 -3.08 -4.63 -3.27
C GLU A 14 -4.36 -4.14 -2.59
N ILE A 15 -5.12 -3.29 -3.28
CA ILE A 15 -6.41 -2.76 -2.79
C ILE A 15 -7.50 -3.30 -3.70
N GLN A 16 -8.47 -4.00 -3.11
CA GLN A 16 -9.60 -4.61 -3.78
C GLN A 16 -10.91 -4.00 -3.29
N VAL A 17 -11.89 -3.90 -4.19
CA VAL A 17 -13.23 -3.40 -3.85
C VAL A 17 -14.29 -4.41 -4.30
N GLY A 18 -15.16 -4.79 -3.38
CA GLY A 18 -16.33 -5.63 -3.64
C GLY A 18 -17.62 -4.84 -3.47
N TYR A 19 -18.64 -5.17 -4.25
CA TYR A 19 -19.97 -4.56 -4.16
C TYR A 19 -21.05 -5.64 -4.06
N ALA A 20 -22.05 -5.42 -3.22
CA ALA A 20 -23.27 -6.20 -3.17
C ALA A 20 -24.44 -5.33 -3.63
N PHE A 21 -25.19 -5.82 -4.62
CA PHE A 21 -26.33 -5.13 -5.19
C PHE A 21 -27.61 -5.96 -5.08
N GLU A 22 -28.73 -5.28 -4.94
CA GLU A 22 -30.07 -5.86 -5.04
C GLU A 22 -30.89 -5.10 -6.07
N ARG A 23 -31.82 -5.79 -6.74
CA ARG A 23 -32.85 -5.11 -7.55
C ARG A 23 -34.15 -4.98 -6.77
N SER A 24 -34.61 -3.75 -6.59
CA SER A 24 -35.86 -3.45 -5.90
C SER A 24 -36.64 -2.39 -6.66
N ARG A 25 -37.91 -2.68 -6.97
CA ARG A 25 -38.85 -1.76 -7.65
C ARG A 25 -38.32 -1.13 -8.95
N GLY A 26 -37.50 -1.86 -9.70
CA GLY A 26 -36.90 -1.39 -10.96
C GLY A 26 -35.62 -0.57 -10.80
N GLU A 27 -35.18 -0.32 -9.57
CA GLU A 27 -33.90 0.30 -9.25
C GLU A 27 -32.88 -0.73 -8.81
N CYS A 28 -31.60 -0.39 -8.96
CA CYS A 28 -30.51 -1.05 -8.28
C CYS A 28 -30.27 -0.39 -6.93
N VAL A 29 -30.09 -1.20 -5.89
CA VAL A 29 -29.77 -0.79 -4.53
C VAL A 29 -28.38 -1.29 -4.21
N LEU A 30 -27.48 -0.40 -3.81
CA LEU A 30 -26.18 -0.77 -3.24
C LEU A 30 -26.42 -1.20 -1.78
N ILE A 31 -26.28 -2.49 -1.52
CA ILE A 31 -26.42 -3.07 -0.17
C ILE A 31 -25.12 -2.87 0.60
N GLU A 32 -23.99 -3.07 -0.06
CA GLU A 32 -22.68 -3.00 0.58
C GLU A 32 -21.57 -2.66 -0.41
N ALA A 33 -20.59 -1.90 0.05
CA ALA A 33 -19.30 -1.73 -0.60
C ALA A 33 -18.18 -2.03 0.41
N GLN A 34 -17.36 -3.03 0.11
CA GLN A 34 -16.26 -3.48 0.97
C GLN A 34 -14.93 -3.12 0.31
N VAL A 35 -13.98 -2.64 1.11
CA VAL A 35 -12.60 -2.37 0.70
C VAL A 35 -11.68 -3.28 1.49
N ALA A 36 -10.88 -4.08 0.78
CA ALA A 36 -9.84 -4.91 1.36
C ALA A 36 -8.46 -4.39 0.92
N VAL A 37 -7.49 -4.44 1.81
CA VAL A 37 -6.10 -4.06 1.52
C VAL A 37 -5.15 -5.09 2.09
N ASP A 38 -4.29 -5.60 1.21
CA ASP A 38 -3.19 -6.49 1.58
C ASP A 38 -1.87 -5.75 1.36
N VAL A 39 -1.05 -5.68 2.41
CA VAL A 39 0.27 -5.05 2.38
C VAL A 39 1.34 -6.08 2.71
N THR A 40 2.32 -6.20 1.83
CA THR A 40 3.47 -7.09 1.99
C THR A 40 4.76 -6.30 1.91
N THR A 41 5.55 -6.35 2.98
CA THR A 41 6.88 -5.73 3.04
C THR A 41 7.96 -6.81 3.05
N VAL A 42 8.95 -6.67 2.17
CA VAL A 42 10.13 -7.53 2.10
C VAL A 42 11.33 -6.70 2.54
N LEU A 43 12.07 -7.21 3.53
CA LEU A 43 13.29 -6.61 4.03
C LEU A 43 14.48 -7.53 3.77
N PRO A 44 15.68 -6.97 3.53
CA PRO A 44 16.86 -7.79 3.36
C PRO A 44 17.27 -8.43 4.70
N SER A 45 17.64 -9.70 4.64
CA SER A 45 18.25 -10.44 5.73
C SER A 45 19.74 -10.64 5.47
N TRP A 46 20.54 -10.62 6.53
CA TRP A 46 21.96 -10.93 6.44
C TRP A 46 22.35 -11.86 7.59
N GLU A 47 22.87 -13.02 7.22
CA GLU A 47 23.40 -14.04 8.13
C GLU A 47 24.82 -14.36 7.68
N PRO A 48 25.86 -13.82 8.36
CA PRO A 48 27.23 -14.02 7.92
C PRO A 48 27.75 -15.44 8.23
N ASP A 49 28.35 -16.10 7.24
CA ASP A 49 28.93 -17.45 7.38
C ASP A 49 30.17 -17.52 8.28
N LYS A 50 30.74 -16.37 8.67
CA LYS A 50 31.92 -16.24 9.52
C LYS A 50 31.73 -15.13 10.55
N PRO A 51 32.45 -15.17 11.69
CA PRO A 51 32.46 -14.06 12.63
C PRO A 51 32.91 -12.76 11.94
N VAL A 52 32.04 -11.76 11.97
CA VAL A 52 32.31 -10.41 11.46
C VAL A 52 32.60 -9.43 12.62
N PRO A 53 33.24 -8.27 12.37
CA PRO A 53 33.40 -7.25 13.39
C PRO A 53 32.05 -6.77 13.96
N ALA A 54 32.02 -6.43 15.25
CA ALA A 54 30.81 -5.93 15.91
C ALA A 54 30.30 -4.62 15.28
N ALA A 55 31.21 -3.75 14.83
CA ALA A 55 30.88 -2.51 14.15
C ALA A 55 30.07 -2.75 12.86
N LEU A 56 30.42 -3.77 12.07
CA LEU A 56 29.71 -4.10 10.84
C LEU A 56 28.29 -4.64 11.13
N ARG A 57 28.14 -5.47 12.17
CA ARG A 57 26.81 -5.91 12.62
C ARG A 57 25.92 -4.75 13.04
N HIS A 58 26.49 -3.81 13.79
CA HIS A 58 25.76 -2.64 14.25
C HIS A 58 25.34 -1.75 13.07
N GLN A 59 26.24 -1.49 12.12
CA GLN A 59 25.94 -0.72 10.91
C GLN A 59 24.82 -1.39 10.09
N TRP A 60 24.88 -2.71 9.88
CA TRP A 60 23.81 -3.43 9.20
C TRP A 60 22.46 -3.30 9.90
N GLN A 61 22.42 -3.43 11.24
CA GLN A 61 21.19 -3.28 12.01
C GLN A 61 20.58 -1.89 11.87
N GLN A 62 21.41 -0.84 11.78
CA GLN A 62 20.95 0.52 11.53
C GLN A 62 20.32 0.66 10.15
N VAL A 63 21.00 0.17 9.10
CA VAL A 63 20.47 0.19 7.73
C VAL A 63 19.17 -0.59 7.62
N ARG A 64 19.10 -1.79 8.19
CA ARG A 64 17.88 -2.61 8.19
C ARG A 64 16.71 -1.89 8.86
N LYS A 65 16.94 -1.20 9.98
CA LYS A 65 15.91 -0.42 10.67
C LYS A 65 15.46 0.79 9.84
N ALA A 66 16.38 1.45 9.14
CA ALA A 66 16.05 2.56 8.26
C ALA A 66 15.20 2.11 7.06
N LEU A 67 15.55 0.95 6.46
CA LEU A 67 14.74 0.33 5.41
C LEU A 67 13.34 -0.02 5.91
N ASP A 68 13.22 -0.68 7.07
CA ASP A 68 11.94 -0.97 7.71
C ASP A 68 11.08 0.29 7.92
N THR A 69 11.72 1.39 8.36
CA THR A 69 11.03 2.68 8.52
C THR A 69 10.56 3.28 7.19
N HIS A 70 11.36 3.14 6.13
CA HIS A 70 10.99 3.61 4.79
C HIS A 70 9.80 2.82 4.25
N GLU A 71 9.90 1.50 4.31
CA GLU A 71 8.86 0.58 3.83
C GLU A 71 7.55 0.71 4.60
N GLN A 72 7.60 0.91 5.92
CA GLN A 72 6.41 1.20 6.71
C GLN A 72 5.70 2.48 6.24
N GLY A 73 6.44 3.48 5.73
CA GLY A 73 5.84 4.68 5.16
C GLY A 73 4.96 4.40 3.94
N HIS A 74 5.35 3.48 3.07
CA HIS A 74 4.52 3.01 1.95
C HIS A 74 3.30 2.23 2.42
N ALA A 75 3.49 1.35 3.41
CA ALA A 75 2.39 0.62 4.03
C ALA A 75 1.32 1.57 4.59
N ASP A 76 1.74 2.59 5.34
CA ASP A 76 0.85 3.60 5.91
C ASP A 76 0.09 4.39 4.83
N HIS A 77 0.72 4.65 3.69
CA HIS A 77 0.04 5.30 2.56
C HIS A 77 -1.06 4.43 1.95
N ALA A 78 -0.80 3.13 1.77
CA ALA A 78 -1.80 2.20 1.24
C ALA A 78 -2.99 2.03 2.19
N LEU A 79 -2.73 1.92 3.50
CA LEU A 79 -3.78 1.87 4.52
C LEU A 79 -4.62 3.16 4.52
N ALA A 80 -3.97 4.33 4.48
CA ALA A 80 -4.67 5.60 4.41
C ALA A 80 -5.50 5.77 3.13
N ALA A 81 -4.99 5.31 1.98
CA ALA A 81 -5.72 5.32 0.72
C ALA A 81 -6.94 4.39 0.76
N SER A 82 -6.82 3.24 1.41
CA SER A 82 -7.92 2.28 1.57
C SER A 82 -9.04 2.86 2.44
N GLU A 83 -8.68 3.58 3.51
CA GLU A 83 -9.66 4.29 4.34
C GLU A 83 -10.31 5.47 3.60
N GLU A 84 -9.54 6.26 2.85
CA GLU A 84 -10.08 7.32 1.98
C GLU A 84 -11.09 6.74 0.96
N LEU A 85 -10.76 5.60 0.36
CA LEU A 85 -11.63 4.89 -0.58
C LEU A 85 -12.93 4.44 0.10
N ARG A 86 -12.83 3.80 1.27
CA ARG A 86 -14.00 3.35 2.06
C ARG A 86 -14.94 4.52 2.37
N GLN A 87 -14.40 5.64 2.81
CA GLN A 87 -15.18 6.85 3.12
C GLN A 87 -15.87 7.45 1.89
N GLN A 88 -15.19 7.47 0.73
CA GLN A 88 -15.79 8.00 -0.50
C GLN A 88 -16.84 7.06 -1.10
N LEU A 89 -16.62 5.74 -1.05
CA LEU A 89 -17.61 4.76 -1.51
C LEU A 89 -18.89 4.81 -0.67
N ALA A 90 -18.78 5.06 0.63
CA ALA A 90 -19.93 5.24 1.52
C ALA A 90 -20.80 6.47 1.19
N GLN A 91 -20.31 7.40 0.34
CA GLN A 91 -21.05 8.57 -0.12
C GLN A 91 -21.76 8.33 -1.46
N LEU A 92 -21.62 7.15 -2.06
CA LEU A 92 -22.34 6.82 -3.28
C LEU A 92 -23.85 6.81 -3.02
N PRO A 93 -24.68 7.16 -4.03
CA PRO A 93 -26.11 6.99 -3.93
C PRO A 93 -26.47 5.54 -3.56
N ALA A 94 -27.35 5.38 -2.58
CA ALA A 94 -27.83 4.05 -2.17
C ALA A 94 -28.64 3.37 -3.29
N THR A 95 -29.26 4.14 -4.19
CA THR A 95 -30.01 3.61 -5.33
C THR A 95 -29.66 4.31 -6.65
N ALA A 96 -29.85 3.59 -7.76
CA ALA A 96 -29.72 4.11 -9.12
C ALA A 96 -30.59 3.32 -10.11
N PRO A 97 -30.89 3.85 -11.31
CA PRO A 97 -31.61 3.11 -12.34
C PRO A 97 -30.91 1.81 -12.77
N SER A 98 -29.57 1.78 -12.73
CA SER A 98 -28.79 0.57 -13.00
C SER A 98 -27.60 0.42 -12.04
N CYS A 99 -27.24 -0.82 -11.70
CA CYS A 99 -26.05 -1.09 -10.88
C CYS A 99 -24.77 -0.60 -11.54
N ARG A 100 -24.75 -0.59 -12.88
CA ARG A 100 -23.63 -0.10 -13.68
C ARG A 100 -23.36 1.39 -13.43
N ASP A 101 -24.38 2.18 -13.12
CA ASP A 101 -24.20 3.60 -12.81
C ASP A 101 -23.45 3.79 -11.49
N ILE A 102 -23.80 2.99 -10.47
CA ILE A 102 -23.11 2.98 -9.16
C ILE A 102 -21.69 2.45 -9.32
N GLU A 103 -21.49 1.32 -10.00
CA GLU A 103 -20.17 0.75 -10.28
C GLU A 103 -19.26 1.74 -11.03
N SER A 104 -19.79 2.44 -12.03
CA SER A 104 -19.02 3.43 -12.79
C SER A 104 -18.61 4.63 -11.93
N ALA A 105 -19.48 5.06 -11.00
CA ALA A 105 -19.13 6.09 -10.03
C ALA A 105 -18.05 5.61 -9.05
N ALA A 106 -18.17 4.38 -8.55
CA ALA A 106 -17.20 3.75 -7.67
C ALA A 106 -15.82 3.59 -8.33
N GLN A 107 -15.78 3.16 -9.60
CA GLN A 107 -14.55 3.05 -10.38
C GLN A 107 -13.83 4.40 -10.56
N ARG A 108 -14.56 5.50 -10.74
CA ARG A 108 -13.96 6.84 -10.81
C ARG A 108 -13.34 7.26 -9.47
N ILE A 109 -13.97 6.89 -8.35
CA ILE A 109 -13.42 7.11 -7.01
C ILE A 109 -12.13 6.30 -6.85
N LEU A 110 -12.19 4.99 -7.12
CA LEU A 110 -11.04 4.09 -7.04
C LEU A 110 -9.85 4.63 -7.86
N PHE A 111 -10.08 4.97 -9.13
CA PHE A 111 -9.03 5.50 -10.00
C PHE A 111 -8.36 6.75 -9.41
N ARG A 112 -9.15 7.68 -8.86
CA ARG A 112 -8.64 8.91 -8.27
C ARG A 112 -7.80 8.62 -7.02
N VAL A 113 -8.28 7.76 -6.13
CA VAL A 113 -7.57 7.38 -4.90
C VAL A 113 -6.26 6.67 -5.22
N MET A 114 -6.29 5.68 -6.12
CA MET A 114 -5.08 4.97 -6.53
C MET A 114 -4.05 5.88 -7.22
N THR A 115 -4.52 6.85 -8.00
CA THR A 115 -3.65 7.86 -8.61
C THR A 115 -2.98 8.73 -7.54
N ARG A 116 -3.72 9.17 -6.52
CA ARG A 116 -3.18 9.94 -5.39
C ARG A 116 -2.18 9.13 -4.57
N LEU A 117 -2.48 7.87 -4.29
CA LEU A 117 -1.57 6.95 -3.61
C LEU A 117 -0.23 6.87 -4.36
N LYS A 118 -0.26 6.59 -5.67
CA LYS A 118 0.94 6.54 -6.51
C LYS A 118 1.77 7.82 -6.42
N PHE A 119 1.15 8.99 -6.53
CA PHE A 119 1.88 10.25 -6.43
C PHE A 119 2.43 10.51 -5.02
N ARG A 120 1.71 10.06 -3.98
CA ARG A 120 2.15 10.18 -2.59
C ARG A 120 3.40 9.34 -2.33
N ASP A 121 3.44 8.11 -2.83
CA ASP A 121 4.61 7.23 -2.75
C ASP A 121 5.80 7.79 -3.53
N GLN A 122 5.60 8.19 -4.78
CA GLN A 122 6.67 8.81 -5.57
C GLN A 122 7.27 10.04 -4.87
N ARG A 123 6.42 10.88 -4.26
CA ARG A 123 6.89 12.04 -3.50
C ARG A 123 7.61 11.63 -2.22
N TYR A 124 7.15 10.57 -1.56
CA TYR A 124 7.78 10.03 -0.37
C TYR A 124 9.19 9.54 -0.67
N ASP A 125 9.35 8.79 -1.77
CA ASP A 125 10.64 8.32 -2.27
C ASP A 125 11.58 9.48 -2.55
N MET A 126 11.14 10.46 -3.35
CA MET A 126 11.96 11.62 -3.66
C MET A 126 12.39 12.40 -2.41
N ARG A 127 11.47 12.60 -1.45
CA ARG A 127 11.74 13.35 -0.22
C ARG A 127 12.68 12.61 0.71
N THR A 128 12.54 11.29 0.81
CA THR A 128 13.40 10.44 1.64
C THR A 128 14.67 10.01 0.92
N GLN A 129 14.83 10.41 -0.34
CA GLN A 129 15.89 9.94 -1.24
C GLN A 129 15.93 8.40 -1.27
N TYR A 130 14.77 7.78 -1.48
CA TYR A 130 14.57 6.33 -1.49
C TYR A 130 15.09 5.67 -0.18
N GLY A 131 14.74 6.27 0.96
CA GLY A 131 15.14 5.81 2.29
C GLY A 131 16.54 6.25 2.75
N SER A 132 17.40 6.77 1.87
CA SER A 132 18.77 7.15 2.25
C SER A 132 18.81 8.31 3.25
N ALA A 133 17.91 9.30 3.14
CA ALA A 133 17.75 10.37 4.12
C ALA A 133 17.18 9.89 5.46
N GLN A 134 16.69 8.64 5.54
CA GLN A 134 16.24 7.97 6.76
C GLN A 134 17.32 7.05 7.35
N GLY A 135 18.53 7.04 6.77
CA GLY A 135 19.66 6.25 7.26
C GLY A 135 19.85 4.91 6.57
N ALA A 136 19.15 4.64 5.46
CA ALA A 136 19.36 3.45 4.64
C ALA A 136 20.60 3.60 3.74
N VAL A 137 21.76 3.87 4.37
CA VAL A 137 23.05 4.10 3.72
C VAL A 137 24.11 3.18 4.34
N LEU A 138 24.88 2.51 3.48
CA LEU A 138 26.03 1.68 3.85
C LEU A 138 27.35 2.45 3.66
#